data_AF-A0A4R2PFR8-F1
#
_entry.id   AF-A0A4R2PFR8-F1
#
_cell.length_a   1.000
_cell.length_b   1.000
_cell.length_c   1.000
_cell.angle_alpha   90.00
_cell.angle_beta   90.00
_cell.angle_gamma   90.00
#
_symmetry.space_group_name_H-M   'P 1'
#
loop_
_entity.id
_entity.type
_entity.pdbx_description
1 polymer ?
#
loop_
_entity_poly.entity_id
_entity_poly.type
_entity_poly.pdbx_seq_one_letter_code
_entity_poly.pdbx_strand_id
1 'polypeptide(L)'
;MSQSPESPPPNPGPAPAPAGPGAATSARPPARNPGTALDLAGVQATRVNAAAVASRITALAAARPVAAAVRPAWLMRAIACTDLTTLAGDDTPGRVRRLCAKARLPLSPEAQTALGAHRPLTTAAVCVYHGLVETAVRALDGTGIAVAAVSTGFPAGLSPLPLRIEEIRASVAAGAREIDVVITRAHALTDNWSALYDEIAAFRDACGDAHMKVILATGELGSPTRVARAALVAMMAGADFVKTSTGMEKVNATLPAALVMMRAIRDYHARTGARVGFKPAGGIGSADEALAYLVLLREELGPEWMTPARFRFGASRLLGDIERHLDLTLTGRHASPDHFALG
;
A
#
# COMPACT_ATOMS: atom_id res chain seq x y z
N MET A 1 0.73 -56.54 -11.91
CA MET A 1 -0.10 -55.44 -11.35
C MET A 1 0.19 -54.19 -12.16
N SER A 2 -0.70 -53.83 -13.07
CA SER A 2 -0.59 -52.65 -13.93
C SER A 2 -1.04 -51.43 -13.14
N GLN A 3 -0.19 -50.41 -13.01
CA GLN A 3 -0.58 -49.12 -12.43
C GLN A 3 -1.01 -48.20 -13.58
N SER A 4 -2.27 -47.78 -13.53
CA SER A 4 -2.84 -46.75 -14.42
C SER A 4 -2.28 -45.38 -14.04
N PRO A 5 -1.99 -44.48 -15.01
CA PRO A 5 -1.51 -43.15 -14.71
C PRO A 5 -2.64 -42.25 -14.18
N GLU A 6 -2.35 -41.58 -13.07
CA GLU A 6 -3.22 -40.64 -12.40
C GLU A 6 -3.47 -39.40 -13.27
N SER A 7 -4.73 -38.94 -13.34
CA SER A 7 -5.13 -37.81 -14.16
C SER A 7 -4.69 -36.47 -13.53
N PRO A 8 -4.24 -35.49 -14.32
CA PRO A 8 -3.83 -34.19 -13.78
C PRO A 8 -5.01 -33.43 -13.16
N PRO A 9 -4.76 -32.59 -12.13
CA PRO A 9 -5.81 -31.83 -11.47
C PRO A 9 -6.46 -30.82 -12.44
N PRO A 10 -7.76 -30.51 -12.25
CA PRO A 10 -8.49 -29.62 -13.13
C PRO A 10 -7.90 -28.20 -13.11
N ASN A 11 -7.78 -27.64 -14.31
CA ASN A 11 -7.30 -26.28 -14.58
C ASN A 11 -8.21 -25.26 -13.86
N PRO A 12 -7.70 -24.39 -12.97
CA PRO A 12 -8.51 -23.34 -12.38
C PRO A 12 -8.95 -22.40 -13.52
N GLY A 13 -10.26 -22.26 -13.68
CA GLY A 13 -10.85 -21.38 -14.70
C GLY A 13 -10.37 -19.92 -14.57
N PRO A 14 -10.62 -19.07 -15.59
CA PRO A 14 -10.21 -17.68 -15.57
C PRO A 14 -10.77 -16.96 -14.33
N ALA A 15 -9.92 -16.21 -13.64
CA ALA A 15 -10.29 -15.49 -12.43
C ALA A 15 -11.42 -14.48 -12.71
N PRO A 16 -12.54 -14.52 -11.97
CA PRO A 16 -13.63 -13.57 -12.16
C PRO A 16 -13.18 -12.14 -11.80
N ALA A 17 -13.72 -11.14 -12.50
CA ALA A 17 -13.45 -9.73 -12.22
C ALA A 17 -13.65 -9.44 -10.72
N PRO A 18 -12.75 -8.68 -10.07
CA PRO A 18 -13.04 -8.19 -8.72
C PRO A 18 -14.37 -7.43 -8.78
N ALA A 19 -15.22 -7.60 -7.77
CA ALA A 19 -16.48 -6.87 -7.68
C ALA A 19 -16.22 -5.38 -7.99
N GLY A 20 -17.13 -4.73 -8.71
CA GLY A 20 -17.02 -3.30 -9.03
C GLY A 20 -16.77 -2.44 -7.79
N PRO A 21 -16.42 -1.15 -7.93
CA PRO A 21 -16.21 -0.27 -6.78
C PRO A 21 -17.55 -0.08 -6.05
N GLY A 22 -17.89 -1.04 -5.19
CA GLY A 22 -19.11 -1.12 -4.40
C GLY A 22 -18.95 -0.33 -3.11
N ALA A 23 -20.01 0.42 -2.78
CA ALA A 23 -20.23 1.21 -1.56
C ALA A 23 -19.11 2.16 -1.10
N ALA A 24 -19.23 3.44 -1.45
CA ALA A 24 -18.90 4.49 -0.50
C ALA A 24 -20.18 4.65 0.33
N THR A 25 -20.45 3.66 1.18
CA THR A 25 -21.31 3.92 2.33
C THR A 25 -20.61 5.00 3.15
N SER A 26 -21.35 5.77 3.92
CA SER A 26 -20.86 6.55 5.06
C SER A 26 -20.25 5.62 6.12
N ALA A 27 -19.34 4.74 5.69
CA ALA A 27 -18.89 3.56 6.38
C ALA A 27 -17.99 4.01 7.51
N ARG A 28 -18.39 3.60 8.71
CA ARG A 28 -17.54 3.51 9.89
C ARG A 28 -16.11 3.17 9.44
N PRO A 29 -15.09 3.94 9.87
CA PRO A 29 -13.71 3.68 9.47
C PRO A 29 -13.39 2.20 9.69
N PRO A 30 -12.67 1.56 8.75
CA PRO A 30 -12.38 0.14 8.84
C PRO A 30 -11.76 -0.17 10.21
N ALA A 31 -12.19 -1.27 10.82
CA ALA A 31 -11.75 -1.63 12.17
C ALA A 31 -10.22 -1.62 12.24
N ARG A 32 -9.71 -0.78 13.14
CA ARG A 32 -8.28 -0.67 13.41
C ARG A 32 -7.72 -1.99 13.93
N ASN A 33 -6.42 -2.18 13.74
CA ASN A 33 -5.72 -3.28 14.40
C ASN A 33 -5.54 -2.93 15.90
N PRO A 34 -6.14 -3.69 16.83
CA PRO A 34 -5.99 -3.43 18.26
C PRO A 34 -4.57 -3.74 18.78
N GLY A 35 -3.77 -4.46 17.99
CA GLY A 35 -2.48 -5.00 18.43
C GLY A 35 -2.65 -6.21 19.34
N THR A 36 -1.52 -6.77 19.77
CA THR A 36 -1.41 -7.86 20.74
C THR A 36 -0.18 -7.65 21.60
N ALA A 37 -0.06 -8.36 22.72
CA ALA A 37 1.23 -8.46 23.40
C ALA A 37 2.32 -9.00 22.46
N LEU A 38 3.56 -8.56 22.68
CA LEU A 38 4.70 -9.01 21.89
C LEU A 38 4.98 -10.50 22.13
N ASP A 39 4.77 -11.31 21.10
CA ASP A 39 5.19 -12.72 21.05
C ASP A 39 6.63 -12.82 20.52
N LEU A 40 7.61 -12.57 21.40
CA LEU A 40 9.02 -12.58 21.03
C LEU A 40 9.48 -13.95 20.53
N ALA A 41 8.97 -15.03 21.13
CA ALA A 41 9.29 -16.40 20.72
C ALA A 41 8.81 -16.68 19.30
N GLY A 42 7.57 -16.29 18.96
CA GLY A 42 7.03 -16.42 17.60
C GLY A 42 7.81 -15.59 16.57
N VAL A 43 8.21 -14.36 16.91
CA VAL A 43 9.08 -13.53 16.06
C VAL A 43 10.42 -14.23 15.81
N GLN A 44 11.07 -14.70 16.87
CA GLN A 44 12.35 -15.39 16.77
C GLN A 44 12.24 -16.73 16.04
N ALA A 45 11.12 -17.44 16.14
CA ALA A 45 10.85 -18.69 15.43
C ALA A 45 10.55 -18.49 13.94
N THR A 46 10.13 -17.29 13.52
CA THR A 46 9.81 -17.00 12.12
C THR A 46 11.01 -17.26 11.20
N ARG A 47 10.77 -17.98 10.11
CA ARG A 47 11.74 -18.30 9.05
C ARG A 47 11.10 -18.05 7.70
N VAL A 48 11.88 -17.55 6.75
CA VAL A 48 11.47 -17.41 5.35
C VAL A 48 12.44 -18.17 4.46
N ASN A 49 11.92 -19.08 3.64
CA ASN A 49 12.70 -19.74 2.61
C ASN A 49 12.81 -18.83 1.37
N ALA A 50 13.97 -18.20 1.20
CA ALA A 50 14.20 -17.25 0.11
C ALA A 50 14.09 -17.88 -1.30
N ALA A 51 14.50 -19.14 -1.46
CA ALA A 51 14.40 -19.85 -2.73
C ALA A 51 12.93 -20.12 -3.09
N ALA A 52 12.10 -20.50 -2.10
CA ALA A 52 10.66 -20.68 -2.31
C ALA A 52 9.96 -19.35 -2.64
N VAL A 53 10.37 -18.25 -2.02
CA VAL A 53 9.89 -16.90 -2.38
C VAL A 53 10.24 -16.57 -3.83
N ALA A 54 11.50 -16.77 -4.23
CA ALA A 54 11.94 -16.51 -5.60
C ALA A 54 11.17 -17.37 -6.62
N SER A 55 11.06 -18.67 -6.37
CA SER A 55 10.31 -19.60 -7.22
C SER A 55 8.84 -19.19 -7.39
N ARG A 56 8.19 -18.73 -6.31
CA ARG A 56 6.81 -18.23 -6.37
C ARG A 56 6.68 -16.97 -7.23
N ILE A 57 7.63 -16.04 -7.14
CA ILE A 57 7.62 -14.83 -7.98
C ILE A 57 7.88 -15.17 -9.45
N THR A 58 8.79 -16.11 -9.74
CA THR A 58 8.99 -16.61 -11.11
C THR A 58 7.72 -17.25 -11.66
N ALA A 59 7.02 -18.08 -10.87
CA ALA A 59 5.76 -18.68 -11.28
C ALA A 59 4.66 -17.64 -11.53
N LEU A 60 4.58 -16.59 -10.71
CA LEU A 60 3.66 -15.48 -10.92
C LEU A 60 3.94 -14.74 -12.23
N ALA A 61 5.21 -14.48 -12.54
CA ALA A 61 5.59 -13.80 -13.79
C ALA A 61 5.31 -14.65 -15.04
N ALA A 62 5.36 -15.98 -14.92
CA ALA A 62 5.03 -16.92 -16.00
C ALA A 62 3.52 -17.19 -16.13
N ALA A 63 2.71 -16.73 -15.17
CA ALA A 63 1.27 -16.96 -15.18
C ALA A 63 0.58 -16.17 -16.30
N ARG A 64 -0.63 -16.59 -16.66
CA ARG A 64 -1.43 -15.87 -17.65
C ARG A 64 -1.70 -14.44 -17.17
N PRO A 65 -1.48 -13.42 -18.02
CA PRO A 65 -1.74 -12.04 -17.66
C PRO A 65 -3.23 -11.82 -17.42
N VAL A 66 -3.55 -10.73 -16.72
CA VAL A 66 -4.93 -10.27 -16.54
C VAL A 66 -5.56 -10.09 -17.92
N ALA A 67 -6.67 -10.80 -18.17
CA ALA A 67 -7.32 -10.79 -19.47
C ALA A 67 -7.73 -9.38 -19.89
N ALA A 68 -7.56 -9.06 -21.18
CA ALA A 68 -7.82 -7.72 -21.73
C ALA A 68 -9.22 -7.19 -21.38
N ALA A 69 -10.23 -8.06 -21.42
CA ALA A 69 -11.62 -7.69 -21.11
C ALA A 69 -11.85 -7.19 -19.67
N VAL A 70 -11.03 -7.63 -18.70
CA VAL A 70 -11.18 -7.22 -17.28
C VAL A 70 -10.07 -6.28 -16.81
N ARG A 71 -9.00 -6.12 -17.59
CA ARG A 71 -7.86 -5.26 -17.28
C ARG A 71 -8.27 -3.83 -16.89
N PRO A 72 -9.23 -3.15 -17.56
CA PRO A 72 -9.64 -1.80 -17.16
C PRO A 72 -10.20 -1.73 -15.75
N ALA A 73 -11.01 -2.71 -15.33
CA ALA A 73 -11.57 -2.77 -13.97
C ALA A 73 -10.48 -2.95 -12.90
N TRP A 74 -9.43 -3.72 -13.19
CA TRP A 74 -8.27 -3.87 -12.31
C TRP A 74 -7.44 -2.59 -12.22
N LEU A 75 -7.28 -1.88 -13.33
CA LEU A 75 -6.60 -0.59 -13.36
C LEU A 75 -7.37 0.51 -12.61
N MET A 76 -8.70 0.55 -12.75
CA MET A 76 -9.55 1.41 -11.93
C MET A 76 -9.44 1.06 -10.44
N ARG A 77 -9.31 -0.23 -10.10
CA ARG A 77 -9.03 -0.65 -8.71
C ARG A 77 -7.67 -0.13 -8.23
N ALA A 78 -6.64 -0.16 -9.06
CA ALA A 78 -5.33 0.39 -8.72
C ALA A 78 -5.40 1.89 -8.44
N ILE A 79 -6.13 2.66 -9.27
CA ILE A 79 -6.41 4.09 -9.01
C ILE A 79 -7.09 4.27 -7.65
N ALA A 80 -8.17 3.53 -7.40
CA ALA A 80 -8.93 3.62 -6.15
C ALA A 80 -8.10 3.29 -4.91
N CYS A 81 -7.08 2.45 -5.04
CA CYS A 81 -6.16 2.08 -3.97
C CYS A 81 -4.90 2.95 -3.94
N THR A 82 -4.78 4.02 -4.73
CA THR A 82 -3.55 4.83 -4.75
C THR A 82 -3.54 5.86 -3.61
N ASP A 83 -2.43 5.91 -2.87
CA ASP A 83 -2.02 7.06 -2.07
C ASP A 83 -1.18 7.96 -2.99
N LEU A 84 -1.82 8.95 -3.60
CA LEU A 84 -1.16 9.82 -4.57
C LEU A 84 -0.17 10.72 -3.81
N THR A 85 1.11 10.55 -4.11
CA THR A 85 2.19 11.00 -3.21
C THR A 85 3.05 12.08 -3.86
N THR A 86 3.35 13.15 -3.11
CA THR A 86 4.49 14.04 -3.39
C THR A 86 5.30 14.22 -2.12
N LEU A 87 6.61 13.93 -2.22
CA LEU A 87 7.55 13.96 -1.09
C LEU A 87 8.91 14.50 -1.56
N ALA A 88 8.89 15.53 -2.39
CA ALA A 88 10.10 16.18 -2.87
C ALA A 88 10.48 17.36 -1.96
N GLY A 89 11.77 17.63 -1.82
CA GLY A 89 12.26 18.76 -1.00
C GLY A 89 11.86 20.13 -1.55
N ASP A 90 11.43 20.19 -2.81
CA ASP A 90 10.94 21.39 -3.50
C ASP A 90 9.40 21.47 -3.55
N ASP A 91 8.69 20.66 -2.76
CA ASP A 91 7.23 20.67 -2.75
C ASP A 91 6.67 22.01 -2.24
N THR A 92 5.71 22.53 -2.99
CA THR A 92 5.04 23.81 -2.70
C THR A 92 3.54 23.60 -2.48
N PRO A 93 2.86 24.54 -1.81
CA PRO A 93 1.40 24.49 -1.71
C PRO A 93 0.69 24.42 -3.07
N GLY A 94 1.26 25.04 -4.12
CA GLY A 94 0.73 24.97 -5.48
C GLY A 94 0.81 23.58 -6.09
N ARG A 95 1.94 22.87 -5.90
CA ARG A 95 2.08 21.46 -6.34
C ARG A 95 1.10 20.56 -5.59
N VAL A 96 0.98 20.71 -4.28
CA VAL A 96 0.04 19.92 -3.46
C VAL A 96 -1.41 20.15 -3.88
N ARG A 97 -1.82 21.39 -4.19
CA ARG A 97 -3.17 21.65 -4.70
C ARG A 97 -3.45 20.97 -6.04
N ARG A 98 -2.47 20.93 -6.95
CA ARG A 98 -2.59 20.18 -8.22
C ARG A 98 -2.69 18.67 -7.99
N LEU A 99 -1.84 18.13 -7.12
CA LEU A 99 -1.90 16.73 -6.71
C LEU A 99 -3.29 16.37 -6.13
N CYS A 100 -3.83 17.22 -5.26
CA CYS A 100 -5.17 17.05 -4.70
C CYS A 100 -6.25 17.12 -5.78
N ALA A 101 -6.13 18.02 -6.76
CA ALA A 101 -7.06 18.07 -7.88
C ALA A 101 -7.05 16.77 -8.70
N LYS A 102 -5.86 16.22 -8.98
CA LYS A 102 -5.69 14.95 -9.67
C LYS A 102 -6.21 13.76 -8.85
N ALA A 103 -6.04 13.78 -7.53
CA ALA A 103 -6.60 12.78 -6.63
C ALA A 103 -8.15 12.74 -6.65
N ARG A 104 -8.79 13.91 -6.73
CA ARG A 104 -10.26 14.04 -6.83
C ARG A 104 -10.81 13.59 -8.17
N LEU A 105 -10.10 13.88 -9.26
CA LEU A 105 -10.53 13.57 -10.62
C LEU A 105 -9.39 12.87 -11.39
N PRO A 106 -9.08 11.60 -11.05
CA PRO A 106 -8.00 10.86 -11.68
C PRO A 106 -8.25 10.58 -13.16
N LEU A 107 -9.52 10.44 -13.56
CA LEU A 107 -10.00 10.24 -14.93
C LEU A 107 -11.15 11.22 -15.21
N SER A 108 -11.35 11.60 -16.49
CA SER A 108 -12.49 12.44 -16.85
C SER A 108 -13.85 11.76 -16.56
N PRO A 109 -14.92 12.51 -16.29
CA PRO A 109 -16.25 11.94 -16.08
C PRO A 109 -16.74 11.04 -17.23
N GLU A 110 -16.40 11.42 -18.46
CA GLU A 110 -16.74 10.66 -19.68
C GLU A 110 -16.00 9.32 -19.70
N ALA A 111 -14.70 9.32 -19.41
CA ALA A 111 -13.89 8.10 -19.36
C ALA A 111 -14.37 7.18 -18.24
N GLN A 112 -14.70 7.73 -17.06
CA GLN A 112 -15.27 6.96 -15.96
C GLN A 112 -16.58 6.27 -16.36
N THR A 113 -17.48 7.00 -17.04
CA THR A 113 -18.76 6.46 -17.51
C THR A 113 -18.54 5.36 -18.55
N ALA A 114 -17.65 5.59 -19.53
CA ALA A 114 -17.34 4.61 -20.57
C ALA A 114 -16.70 3.33 -20.01
N LEU A 115 -15.94 3.43 -18.91
CA LEU A 115 -15.35 2.30 -18.20
C LEU A 115 -16.32 1.62 -17.22
N GLY A 116 -17.58 2.06 -17.15
CA GLY A 116 -18.60 1.47 -16.29
C GLY A 116 -18.49 1.86 -14.82
N ALA A 117 -17.90 3.02 -14.50
CA ALA A 117 -17.91 3.54 -13.14
C ALA A 117 -19.33 3.96 -12.74
N HIS A 118 -19.86 3.37 -11.67
CA HIS A 118 -21.17 3.73 -11.12
C HIS A 118 -21.11 4.86 -10.08
N ARG A 119 -19.91 5.30 -9.73
CA ARG A 119 -19.64 6.38 -8.76
C ARG A 119 -18.35 7.10 -9.15
N PRO A 120 -18.16 8.35 -8.69
CA PRO A 120 -16.90 9.06 -8.89
C PRO A 120 -15.72 8.24 -8.38
N LEU A 121 -14.77 7.96 -9.28
CA LEU A 121 -13.50 7.33 -8.97
C LEU A 121 -12.56 8.40 -8.42
N THR A 122 -12.06 8.19 -7.21
CA THR A 122 -11.00 9.01 -6.60
C THR A 122 -9.82 8.12 -6.26
N THR A 123 -8.67 8.72 -5.93
CA THR A 123 -7.60 7.99 -5.23
C THR A 123 -8.01 7.75 -3.77
N ALA A 124 -7.28 6.85 -3.07
CA ALA A 124 -7.59 6.52 -1.68
C ALA A 124 -7.20 7.65 -0.71
N ALA A 125 -6.02 8.22 -0.94
CA ALA A 125 -5.46 9.29 -0.13
C ALA A 125 -4.52 10.18 -0.95
N VAL A 126 -4.12 11.30 -0.36
CA VAL A 126 -2.97 12.10 -0.77
C VAL A 126 -1.91 12.05 0.32
N CYS A 127 -0.66 11.77 -0.03
CA CYS A 127 0.45 11.64 0.91
C CYS A 127 1.47 12.78 0.71
N VAL A 128 1.74 13.54 1.78
CA VAL A 128 2.59 14.74 1.77
C VAL A 128 3.51 14.80 3.00
N TYR A 129 4.48 15.72 2.98
CA TYR A 129 5.24 16.11 4.18
C TYR A 129 4.37 16.86 5.19
N HIS A 130 4.76 16.77 6.47
CA HIS A 130 4.09 17.43 7.60
C HIS A 130 3.72 18.91 7.34
N GLY A 131 4.68 19.72 6.85
CA GLY A 131 4.46 21.15 6.59
C GLY A 131 3.43 21.48 5.49
N LEU A 132 2.94 20.47 4.76
CA LEU A 132 1.96 20.62 3.68
C LEU A 132 0.61 19.97 3.99
N VAL A 133 0.45 19.37 5.18
CA VAL A 133 -0.78 18.69 5.60
C VAL A 133 -1.97 19.63 5.55
N GLU A 134 -1.88 20.81 6.17
CA GLU A 134 -3.00 21.76 6.16
C GLU A 134 -3.39 22.20 4.74
N THR A 135 -2.41 22.34 3.84
CA THR A 135 -2.69 22.68 2.44
C THR A 135 -3.48 21.56 1.77
N ALA A 136 -3.08 20.30 1.96
CA ALA A 136 -3.77 19.15 1.41
C ALA A 136 -5.17 18.99 2.01
N VAL A 137 -5.32 19.15 3.33
CA VAL A 137 -6.60 19.06 4.04
C VAL A 137 -7.58 20.09 3.51
N ARG A 138 -7.18 21.37 3.41
CA ARG A 138 -8.03 22.42 2.83
C ARG A 138 -8.39 22.14 1.37
N ALA A 139 -7.45 21.60 0.59
CA ALA A 139 -7.68 21.30 -0.82
C ALA A 139 -8.59 20.08 -1.06
N LEU A 140 -8.73 19.20 -0.07
CA LEU A 140 -9.54 17.98 -0.13
C LEU A 140 -10.79 18.04 0.74
N ASP A 141 -11.10 19.20 1.31
CA ASP A 141 -12.29 19.39 2.13
C ASP A 141 -13.56 18.99 1.37
N GLY A 142 -14.47 18.29 2.06
CA GLY A 142 -15.71 17.75 1.48
C GLY A 142 -15.56 16.57 0.50
N THR A 143 -14.34 16.12 0.16
CA THR A 143 -14.13 15.06 -0.85
C THR A 143 -14.17 13.64 -0.29
N GLY A 144 -13.93 13.49 1.02
CA GLY A 144 -13.74 12.19 1.66
C GLY A 144 -12.38 11.51 1.39
N ILE A 145 -11.49 12.12 0.59
CA ILE A 145 -10.12 11.62 0.37
C ILE A 145 -9.28 11.92 1.60
N ALA A 146 -8.64 10.88 2.17
CA ALA A 146 -7.81 11.05 3.35
C ALA A 146 -6.49 11.78 3.02
N VAL A 147 -6.02 12.59 3.98
CA VAL A 147 -4.65 13.12 3.94
C VAL A 147 -3.76 12.25 4.81
N ALA A 148 -2.73 11.69 4.18
CA ALA A 148 -1.64 10.98 4.82
C ALA A 148 -0.42 11.92 4.98
N ALA A 149 0.22 11.88 6.15
CA ALA A 149 1.49 12.55 6.38
C ALA A 149 2.59 11.49 6.55
N VAL A 150 3.76 11.70 5.93
CA VAL A 150 4.96 11.01 6.42
C VAL A 150 5.48 11.70 7.67
N SER A 151 5.94 10.92 8.64
CA SER A 151 6.41 11.43 9.92
C SER A 151 7.60 10.62 10.45
N THR A 152 7.98 10.89 11.69
CA THR A 152 9.01 10.21 12.47
C THR A 152 10.41 10.33 11.86
N GLY A 153 10.82 11.54 11.49
CA GLY A 153 12.14 11.82 10.92
C GLY A 153 12.32 11.25 9.51
N PHE A 154 11.23 11.20 8.73
CA PHE A 154 11.25 10.72 7.36
C PHE A 154 12.32 11.45 6.52
N PRO A 155 13.06 10.75 5.62
CA PRO A 155 12.96 9.31 5.32
C PRO A 155 13.86 8.42 6.20
N ALA A 156 14.83 9.01 6.91
CA ALA A 156 15.87 8.25 7.60
C ALA A 156 15.40 7.63 8.92
N GLY A 157 14.43 8.23 9.60
CA GLY A 157 13.93 7.72 10.88
C GLY A 157 14.85 7.96 12.07
N LEU A 158 15.84 8.86 11.95
CA LEU A 158 16.96 8.98 12.89
C LEU A 158 16.85 10.13 13.90
N SER A 159 15.81 10.96 13.81
CA SER A 159 15.55 12.00 14.81
C SER A 159 15.29 11.39 16.20
N PRO A 160 15.61 12.08 17.30
CA PRO A 160 15.30 11.60 18.66
C PRO A 160 13.83 11.19 18.81
N LEU A 161 13.58 10.06 19.51
CA LEU A 161 12.24 9.48 19.65
C LEU A 161 11.18 10.49 20.14
N PRO A 162 11.43 11.34 21.16
CA PRO A 162 10.44 12.33 21.60
C PRO A 162 10.02 13.29 20.48
N LEU A 163 10.96 13.75 19.64
CA LEU A 163 10.65 14.64 18.52
C LEU A 163 9.86 13.93 17.42
N ARG A 164 10.14 12.65 17.19
CA ARG A 164 9.38 11.82 16.23
C ARG A 164 7.93 11.61 16.68
N ILE A 165 7.70 11.45 17.99
CA ILE A 165 6.36 11.40 18.57
C ILE A 165 5.62 12.74 18.41
N GLU A 166 6.30 13.86 18.68
CA GLU A 166 5.70 15.19 18.48
C GLU A 166 5.37 15.48 17.01
N GLU A 167 6.19 15.00 16.06
CA GLU A 167 5.91 15.13 14.62
C GLU A 167 4.61 14.41 14.21
N ILE A 168 4.32 13.24 14.80
CA ILE A 168 3.05 12.54 14.60
C ILE A 168 1.91 13.39 15.14
N ARG A 169 2.00 13.86 16.40
CA ARG A 169 0.96 14.66 17.06
C ARG A 169 0.66 15.94 16.28
N ALA A 170 1.70 16.62 15.82
CA ALA A 170 1.58 17.79 14.98
C ALA A 170 0.86 17.47 13.67
N SER A 171 1.20 16.37 13.00
CA SER A 171 0.55 15.97 11.74
C SER A 171 -0.95 15.66 11.94
N VAL A 172 -1.30 14.98 13.02
CA VAL A 172 -2.68 14.71 13.41
C VAL A 172 -3.42 16.02 13.71
N ALA A 173 -2.81 16.92 14.48
CA ALA A 173 -3.38 18.24 14.81
C ALA A 173 -3.61 19.10 13.56
N ALA A 174 -2.72 19.02 12.56
CA ALA A 174 -2.87 19.67 11.25
C ALA A 174 -3.98 19.05 10.37
N GLY A 175 -4.59 17.94 10.82
CA GLY A 175 -5.74 17.32 10.18
C GLY A 175 -5.45 16.04 9.39
N ALA A 176 -4.21 15.53 9.40
CA ALA A 176 -3.93 14.23 8.80
C ALA A 176 -4.79 13.13 9.47
N ARG A 177 -5.35 12.25 8.65
CA ARG A 177 -6.15 11.10 9.11
C ARG A 177 -5.39 9.78 8.99
N GLU A 178 -4.24 9.82 8.34
CA GLU A 178 -3.33 8.68 8.25
C GLU A 178 -1.89 9.16 8.44
N ILE A 179 -1.08 8.37 9.13
CA ILE A 179 0.32 8.69 9.41
C ILE A 179 1.18 7.52 8.94
N ASP A 180 2.12 7.83 8.03
CA ASP A 180 3.12 6.91 7.53
C ASP A 180 4.41 7.09 8.36
N VAL A 181 4.64 6.20 9.34
CA VAL A 181 5.79 6.25 10.26
C VAL A 181 6.94 5.39 9.78
N VAL A 182 8.18 5.86 9.95
CA VAL A 182 9.41 5.13 9.63
C VAL A 182 10.00 4.52 10.90
N ILE A 183 10.25 3.21 10.87
CA ILE A 183 10.89 2.51 11.99
C ILE A 183 12.36 2.90 12.14
N THR A 184 12.89 2.77 13.36
CA THR A 184 14.33 2.72 13.58
C THR A 184 14.87 1.40 13.06
N ARG A 185 15.39 1.40 11.83
CA ARG A 185 15.92 0.22 11.12
C ARG A 185 16.96 -0.54 11.94
N ALA A 186 17.76 0.16 12.76
CA ALA A 186 18.77 -0.43 13.62
C ALA A 186 18.19 -1.48 14.59
N HIS A 187 16.97 -1.28 15.10
CA HIS A 187 16.32 -2.27 15.96
C HIS A 187 16.08 -3.58 15.22
N ALA A 188 15.58 -3.53 13.99
CA ALA A 188 15.40 -4.74 13.17
C ALA A 188 16.75 -5.36 12.78
N LEU A 189 17.74 -4.55 12.40
CA LEU A 189 19.06 -5.01 11.97
C LEU A 189 19.85 -5.72 13.07
N THR A 190 19.64 -5.30 14.32
CA THR A 190 20.25 -5.88 15.53
C THR A 190 19.34 -6.89 16.26
N ASP A 191 18.22 -7.28 15.64
CA ASP A 191 17.22 -8.19 16.21
C ASP A 191 16.64 -7.74 17.57
N ASN A 192 16.68 -6.42 17.86
CA ASN A 192 16.06 -5.82 19.05
C ASN A 192 14.57 -5.57 18.83
N TRP A 193 13.81 -6.67 18.78
CA TRP A 193 12.39 -6.67 18.49
C TRP A 193 11.54 -6.01 19.57
N SER A 194 11.96 -6.05 20.84
CA SER A 194 11.28 -5.36 21.93
C SER A 194 11.35 -3.85 21.76
N ALA A 195 12.53 -3.29 21.47
CA ALA A 195 12.65 -1.85 21.22
C ALA A 195 11.85 -1.41 19.99
N LEU A 196 11.82 -2.22 18.93
CA LEU A 196 10.99 -1.94 17.75
C LEU A 196 9.49 -1.94 18.10
N TYR A 197 9.04 -2.91 18.90
CA TYR A 197 7.65 -2.99 19.36
C TYR A 197 7.28 -1.75 20.18
N ASP A 198 8.10 -1.40 21.18
CA ASP A 198 7.85 -0.26 22.07
C ASP A 198 7.82 1.07 21.31
N GLU A 199 8.74 1.25 20.35
CA GLU A 199 8.76 2.41 19.46
C GLU A 199 7.46 2.53 18.65
N ILE A 200 7.02 1.44 18.01
CA ILE A 200 5.81 1.46 17.18
C ILE A 200 4.55 1.63 18.05
N ALA A 201 4.53 1.05 19.25
CA ALA A 201 3.43 1.23 20.20
C ALA A 201 3.34 2.70 20.66
N ALA A 202 4.47 3.38 20.89
CA ALA A 202 4.47 4.81 21.16
C ALA A 202 3.97 5.65 19.97
N PHE A 203 4.30 5.25 18.74
CA PHE A 203 3.75 5.89 17.54
C PHE A 203 2.25 5.65 17.39
N ARG A 204 1.77 4.44 17.70
CA ARG A 204 0.34 4.09 17.68
C ARG A 204 -0.46 4.99 18.61
N ASP A 205 0.05 5.18 19.83
CA ASP A 205 -0.56 6.06 20.83
C ASP A 205 -0.60 7.51 20.34
N ALA A 206 0.53 8.02 19.83
CA ALA A 206 0.64 9.37 19.31
C ALA A 206 -0.29 9.66 18.10
N CYS A 207 -0.65 8.64 17.32
CA CYS A 207 -1.58 8.79 16.20
C CYS A 207 -3.03 9.07 16.64
N GLY A 208 -3.40 8.78 17.91
CA GLY A 208 -4.79 8.86 18.35
C GLY A 208 -5.70 8.04 17.43
N ASP A 209 -6.70 8.68 16.82
CA ASP A 209 -7.64 8.05 15.88
C ASP A 209 -7.08 7.88 14.45
N ALA A 210 -5.97 8.54 14.11
CA ALA A 210 -5.39 8.43 12.78
C ALA A 210 -4.88 7.01 12.49
N HIS A 211 -5.06 6.57 11.26
CA HIS A 211 -4.56 5.27 10.80
C HIS A 211 -3.03 5.28 10.71
N MET A 212 -2.38 4.30 11.34
CA MET A 212 -0.92 4.21 11.32
C MET A 212 -0.45 3.20 10.28
N LYS A 213 0.37 3.66 9.33
CA LYS A 213 1.06 2.82 8.34
C LYS A 213 2.55 2.77 8.69
N VAL A 214 3.06 1.59 9.01
CA VAL A 214 4.45 1.43 9.44
C VAL A 214 5.34 1.06 8.25
N ILE A 215 6.28 1.94 7.92
CA ILE A 215 7.29 1.77 6.87
C ILE A 215 8.45 0.95 7.42
N LEU A 216 8.69 -0.21 6.81
CA LEU A 216 9.75 -1.14 7.24
C LEU A 216 11.11 -0.88 6.57
N ALA A 217 11.14 -0.14 5.47
CA ALA A 217 12.31 0.01 4.60
C ALA A 217 12.90 -1.34 4.16
N THR A 218 12.05 -2.20 3.58
CA THR A 218 12.35 -3.61 3.33
C THR A 218 13.63 -3.86 2.53
N GLY A 219 14.03 -2.95 1.63
CA GLY A 219 15.26 -3.07 0.85
C GLY A 219 16.54 -2.94 1.68
N GLU A 220 16.47 -2.38 2.89
CA GLU A 220 17.60 -2.17 3.79
C GLU A 220 17.62 -3.16 4.95
N LEU A 221 16.59 -3.99 5.09
CA LEU A 221 16.53 -5.02 6.14
C LEU A 221 17.34 -6.28 5.80
N GLY A 222 18.01 -6.35 4.65
CA GLY A 222 19.03 -7.35 4.32
C GLY A 222 18.58 -8.81 4.16
N SER A 223 17.43 -9.23 4.70
CA SER A 223 16.89 -10.58 4.49
C SER A 223 15.37 -10.63 4.51
N PRO A 224 14.74 -11.55 3.74
CA PRO A 224 13.31 -11.82 3.82
C PRO A 224 12.82 -12.19 5.22
N THR A 225 13.61 -12.93 5.99
CA THR A 225 13.24 -13.30 7.38
C THR A 225 13.14 -12.07 8.27
N ARG A 226 14.07 -11.11 8.16
CA ARG A 226 14.01 -9.86 8.92
C ARG A 226 12.81 -9.00 8.53
N VAL A 227 12.47 -8.96 7.24
CA VAL A 227 11.25 -8.31 6.74
C VAL A 227 9.98 -8.93 7.37
N ALA A 228 9.87 -10.26 7.40
CA ALA A 228 8.73 -10.93 8.02
C ALA A 228 8.62 -10.62 9.52
N ARG A 229 9.74 -10.68 10.24
CA ARG A 229 9.80 -10.35 11.67
C ARG A 229 9.41 -8.91 11.97
N ALA A 230 9.95 -7.96 11.22
CA ALA A 230 9.61 -6.55 11.37
C ALA A 230 8.12 -6.29 11.08
N ALA A 231 7.54 -6.95 10.06
CA ALA A 231 6.12 -6.86 9.77
C ALA A 231 5.27 -7.43 10.92
N LEU A 232 5.62 -8.59 11.47
CA LEU A 232 4.93 -9.17 12.63
C LEU A 232 4.99 -8.26 13.86
N VAL A 233 6.16 -7.71 14.18
CA VAL A 233 6.33 -6.76 15.29
C VAL A 233 5.48 -5.51 15.09
N ALA A 234 5.48 -4.93 13.89
CA ALA A 234 4.66 -3.78 13.58
C ALA A 234 3.15 -4.07 13.75
N MET A 235 2.70 -5.24 13.31
CA MET A 235 1.30 -5.65 13.48
C MET A 235 0.93 -5.88 14.94
N MET A 236 1.77 -6.55 15.73
CA MET A 236 1.52 -6.72 17.16
C MET A 236 1.47 -5.37 17.89
N ALA A 237 2.33 -4.42 17.51
CA ALA A 237 2.34 -3.06 18.05
C ALA A 237 1.18 -2.16 17.58
N GLY A 238 0.24 -2.69 16.77
CA GLY A 238 -0.99 -2.01 16.39
C GLY A 238 -0.94 -1.25 15.06
N ALA A 239 0.00 -1.58 14.16
CA ALA A 239 -0.01 -1.04 12.79
C ALA A 239 -1.32 -1.40 12.07
N ASP A 240 -1.98 -0.39 11.49
CA ASP A 240 -3.16 -0.62 10.64
C ASP A 240 -2.74 -1.04 9.23
N PHE A 241 -1.56 -0.60 8.79
CA PHE A 241 -0.90 -1.05 7.57
C PHE A 241 0.58 -1.32 7.83
N VAL A 242 1.11 -2.33 7.15
CA VAL A 242 2.56 -2.45 6.93
C VAL A 242 2.91 -1.97 5.52
N LYS A 243 3.89 -1.06 5.44
CA LYS A 243 4.37 -0.41 4.23
C LYS A 243 5.79 -0.84 3.91
N THR A 244 6.08 -1.13 2.65
CA THR A 244 7.39 -1.68 2.26
C THR A 244 8.52 -0.69 2.51
N SER A 245 8.45 0.51 1.92
CA SER A 245 9.59 1.42 1.78
C SER A 245 9.17 2.88 1.87
N THR A 246 10.13 3.79 2.09
CA THR A 246 9.85 5.23 2.10
C THR A 246 9.63 5.77 0.69
N GLY A 247 10.22 5.12 -0.32
CA GLY A 247 10.29 5.63 -1.68
C GLY A 247 11.62 6.35 -1.97
N MET A 248 12.47 6.50 -0.95
CA MET A 248 13.75 7.21 -1.03
C MET A 248 14.96 6.26 -0.98
N GLU A 249 14.75 4.97 -0.68
CA GLU A 249 15.83 3.98 -0.67
C GLU A 249 16.28 3.62 -2.10
N LYS A 250 17.48 3.03 -2.22
CA LYS A 250 17.96 2.45 -3.49
C LYS A 250 17.09 1.28 -3.95
N VAL A 251 16.65 0.44 -3.01
CA VAL A 251 15.75 -0.70 -3.25
C VAL A 251 14.47 -0.45 -2.46
N ASN A 252 13.37 -0.25 -3.19
CA ASN A 252 12.06 0.04 -2.61
C ASN A 252 11.18 -1.22 -2.59
N ALA A 253 9.89 -1.08 -2.93
CA ALA A 253 8.98 -2.21 -3.05
C ALA A 253 9.48 -3.21 -4.10
N THR A 254 9.49 -4.49 -3.72
CA THR A 254 9.74 -5.60 -4.65
C THR A 254 8.66 -6.66 -4.40
N LEU A 255 8.30 -7.42 -5.45
CA LEU A 255 7.36 -8.53 -5.31
C LEU A 255 7.80 -9.59 -4.28
N PRO A 256 9.10 -9.96 -4.16
CA PRO A 256 9.57 -10.82 -3.08
C PRO A 256 9.27 -10.27 -1.67
N ALA A 257 9.56 -9.00 -1.40
CA ALA A 257 9.27 -8.39 -0.11
C ALA A 257 7.76 -8.31 0.15
N ALA A 258 6.98 -7.98 -0.89
CA ALA A 258 5.52 -7.95 -0.81
C ALA A 258 4.92 -9.32 -0.48
N LEU A 259 5.36 -10.39 -1.14
CA LEU A 259 4.93 -11.76 -0.86
C LEU A 259 5.17 -12.12 0.61
N VAL A 260 6.35 -11.79 1.13
CA VAL A 260 6.72 -12.06 2.53
C VAL A 260 5.80 -11.31 3.49
N MET A 261 5.57 -10.03 3.26
CA MET A 261 4.72 -9.20 4.11
C MET A 261 3.25 -9.63 4.03
N MET A 262 2.73 -9.95 2.84
CA MET A 262 1.36 -10.46 2.66
C MET A 262 1.17 -11.80 3.38
N ARG A 263 2.14 -12.71 3.33
CA ARG A 263 2.07 -13.97 4.10
C ARG A 263 2.09 -13.73 5.60
N ALA A 264 2.92 -12.81 6.09
CA ALA A 264 2.89 -12.40 7.49
C ALA A 264 1.52 -11.84 7.90
N ILE A 265 0.89 -11.01 7.06
CA ILE A 265 -0.48 -10.49 7.29
C ILE A 265 -1.49 -11.62 7.35
N ARG A 266 -1.44 -12.57 6.41
CA ARG A 266 -2.33 -13.75 6.38
C ARG A 266 -2.23 -14.54 7.68
N ASP A 267 -1.00 -14.85 8.09
CA ASP A 267 -0.74 -15.68 9.26
C ASP A 267 -1.14 -14.94 10.55
N TYR A 268 -0.91 -13.62 10.61
CA TYR A 268 -1.37 -12.78 11.72
C TYR A 268 -2.90 -12.71 11.80
N HIS A 269 -3.59 -12.53 10.67
CA HIS A 269 -5.06 -12.56 10.61
C HIS A 269 -5.62 -13.92 11.05
N ALA A 270 -5.02 -15.03 10.61
CA ALA A 270 -5.45 -16.37 11.01
C ALA A 270 -5.33 -16.59 12.54
N ARG A 271 -4.33 -15.99 13.18
CA ARG A 271 -4.10 -16.10 14.64
C ARG A 271 -4.96 -15.16 15.48
N THR A 272 -5.23 -13.96 14.99
CA THR A 272 -5.79 -12.85 15.80
C THR A 272 -7.17 -12.38 15.35
N GLY A 273 -7.59 -12.71 14.13
CA GLY A 273 -8.76 -12.13 13.48
C GLY A 273 -8.59 -10.68 13.01
N ALA A 274 -7.45 -10.04 13.30
CA ALA A 274 -7.19 -8.66 12.91
C ALA A 274 -6.82 -8.55 11.43
N ARG A 275 -7.44 -7.61 10.71
CA ARG A 275 -7.22 -7.40 9.28
C ARG A 275 -6.31 -6.20 9.06
N VAL A 276 -5.00 -6.46 8.97
CA VAL A 276 -3.99 -5.45 8.68
C VAL A 276 -3.88 -5.22 7.17
N GLY A 277 -3.73 -3.96 6.76
CA GLY A 277 -3.53 -3.57 5.38
C GLY A 277 -2.08 -3.70 4.88
N PHE A 278 -1.92 -3.76 3.56
CA PHE A 278 -0.61 -3.81 2.90
C PHE A 278 -0.41 -2.61 1.97
N LYS A 279 0.76 -1.96 2.04
CA LYS A 279 1.09 -0.82 1.18
C LYS A 279 2.47 -0.97 0.51
N PRO A 280 2.56 -1.46 -0.74
CA PRO A 280 3.80 -1.38 -1.49
C PRO A 280 4.04 0.08 -1.92
N ALA A 281 5.26 0.57 -1.73
CA ALA A 281 5.63 1.95 -2.02
C ALA A 281 7.05 2.08 -2.58
N GLY A 282 7.22 3.03 -3.50
CA GLY A 282 8.49 3.32 -4.17
C GLY A 282 8.79 2.39 -5.35
N GLY A 283 9.19 2.98 -6.48
CA GLY A 283 9.55 2.24 -7.70
C GLY A 283 8.38 1.80 -8.59
N ILE A 284 7.15 1.75 -8.09
CA ILE A 284 5.96 1.31 -8.83
C ILE A 284 5.50 2.42 -9.76
N GLY A 285 5.80 2.28 -11.05
CA GLY A 285 5.59 3.31 -12.06
C GLY A 285 4.68 2.92 -13.20
N SER A 286 4.42 1.62 -13.41
CA SER A 286 3.65 1.12 -14.56
C SER A 286 2.36 0.39 -14.18
N ALA A 287 1.41 0.40 -15.12
CA ALA A 287 0.17 -0.35 -15.03
C ALA A 287 0.42 -1.86 -14.86
N ASP A 288 1.39 -2.44 -15.58
CA ASP A 288 1.73 -3.86 -15.46
C ASP A 288 2.31 -4.22 -14.08
N GLU A 289 3.17 -3.36 -13.52
CA GLU A 289 3.66 -3.54 -12.15
C GLU A 289 2.50 -3.52 -11.13
N ALA A 290 1.59 -2.55 -11.25
CA ALA A 290 0.42 -2.49 -10.38
C ALA A 290 -0.48 -3.72 -10.50
N LEU A 291 -0.69 -4.24 -11.72
CA LEU A 291 -1.42 -5.49 -11.93
C LEU A 291 -0.72 -6.67 -11.26
N ALA A 292 0.61 -6.78 -11.35
CA ALA A 292 1.36 -7.86 -10.69
C ALA A 292 1.18 -7.84 -9.16
N TYR A 293 1.22 -6.66 -8.53
CA TYR A 293 0.94 -6.52 -7.09
C TYR A 293 -0.51 -6.88 -6.75
N LEU A 294 -1.49 -6.48 -7.55
CA LEU A 294 -2.90 -6.81 -7.31
C LEU A 294 -3.18 -8.31 -7.48
N VAL A 295 -2.54 -8.97 -8.44
CA VAL A 295 -2.68 -10.42 -8.63
C VAL A 295 -2.08 -11.15 -7.43
N LEU A 296 -0.87 -10.76 -7.02
CA LEU A 296 -0.22 -11.32 -5.83
C LEU A 296 -1.08 -11.12 -4.57
N LEU A 297 -1.64 -9.92 -4.39
CA LEU A 297 -2.55 -9.59 -3.29
C LEU A 297 -3.77 -10.51 -3.29
N ARG A 298 -4.40 -10.69 -4.45
CA ARG A 298 -5.58 -11.55 -4.58
C ARG A 298 -5.25 -13.01 -4.27
N GLU A 299 -4.11 -13.51 -4.72
CA GLU A 299 -3.72 -14.91 -4.51
C GLU A 299 -3.30 -15.19 -3.06
N GLU A 300 -2.65 -14.24 -2.37
CA GLU A 300 -2.15 -14.47 -1.01
C GLU A 300 -3.11 -14.02 0.10
N LEU A 301 -3.89 -12.95 -0.10
CA LEU A 301 -4.83 -12.39 0.89
C LEU A 301 -6.30 -12.45 0.48
N GLY A 302 -6.60 -12.66 -0.80
CA GLY A 302 -7.98 -12.77 -1.27
C GLY A 302 -8.67 -11.44 -1.59
N PRO A 303 -9.90 -11.49 -2.14
CA PRO A 303 -10.63 -10.33 -2.63
C PRO A 303 -10.98 -9.32 -1.53
N GLU A 304 -11.10 -9.77 -0.29
CA GLU A 304 -11.39 -8.92 0.87
C GLU A 304 -10.31 -7.86 1.13
N TRP A 305 -9.05 -8.11 0.72
CA TRP A 305 -7.95 -7.16 0.87
C TRP A 305 -7.81 -6.21 -0.32
N MET A 306 -8.48 -6.49 -1.44
CA MET A 306 -8.42 -5.67 -2.64
C MET A 306 -9.23 -4.37 -2.49
N THR A 307 -9.19 -3.66 -1.36
CA THR A 307 -9.97 -2.45 -1.10
C THR A 307 -9.08 -1.31 -0.59
N PRO A 308 -9.46 -0.03 -0.75
CA PRO A 308 -8.69 1.08 -0.19
C PRO A 308 -8.53 1.01 1.33
N ALA A 309 -9.41 0.28 2.03
CA ALA A 309 -9.29 0.09 3.48
C ALA A 309 -8.14 -0.86 3.87
N ARG A 310 -7.65 -1.70 2.95
CA ARG A 310 -6.72 -2.81 3.27
C ARG A 310 -5.56 -2.97 2.28
N PHE A 311 -5.57 -2.22 1.19
CA PHE A 311 -4.47 -2.19 0.24
C PHE A 311 -4.28 -0.80 -0.33
N ARG A 312 -3.02 -0.35 -0.40
CA ARG A 312 -2.65 0.96 -0.95
C ARG A 312 -1.43 0.90 -1.85
N PHE A 313 -1.40 1.62 -2.96
CA PHE A 313 -0.15 1.92 -3.67
C PHE A 313 0.42 3.25 -3.17
N GLY A 314 1.66 3.26 -2.66
CA GLY A 314 2.40 4.50 -2.44
C GLY A 314 3.15 4.91 -3.70
N ALA A 315 2.54 5.76 -4.54
CA ALA A 315 3.10 6.11 -5.84
C ALA A 315 2.82 7.57 -6.24
N SER A 316 3.76 8.15 -7.00
CA SER A 316 3.63 9.49 -7.59
C SER A 316 3.32 9.42 -9.10
N ARG A 317 3.98 8.52 -9.83
CA ARG A 317 3.90 8.44 -11.31
C ARG A 317 2.91 7.40 -11.85
N LEU A 318 2.53 6.43 -11.03
CA LEU A 318 1.69 5.29 -11.45
C LEU A 318 0.37 5.75 -12.08
N LEU A 319 -0.26 6.77 -11.49
CA LEU A 319 -1.59 7.22 -11.93
C LEU A 319 -1.59 7.68 -13.40
N GLY A 320 -0.57 8.44 -13.81
CA GLY A 320 -0.46 8.90 -15.19
C GLY A 320 -0.23 7.76 -16.19
N ASP A 321 0.45 6.69 -15.78
CA ASP A 321 0.61 5.51 -16.63
C ASP A 321 -0.68 4.71 -16.78
N ILE A 322 -1.41 4.50 -15.67
CA ILE A 322 -2.71 3.85 -15.71
C ILE A 322 -3.68 4.64 -16.61
N GLU A 323 -3.70 5.96 -16.49
CA GLU A 323 -4.55 6.83 -17.30
C GLU A 323 -4.28 6.66 -18.80
N ARG A 324 -3.01 6.63 -19.23
CA ARG A 324 -2.63 6.36 -20.62
C ARG A 324 -3.15 5.00 -21.12
N HIS A 325 -3.04 3.95 -20.30
CA HIS A 325 -3.52 2.62 -20.66
C HIS A 325 -5.05 2.55 -20.78
N LEU A 326 -5.77 3.24 -19.90
CA LEU A 326 -7.23 3.31 -19.95
C LEU A 326 -7.71 4.14 -21.14
N ASP A 327 -7.06 5.27 -21.42
CA ASP A 327 -7.37 6.09 -22.59
C ASP A 327 -7.13 5.33 -23.89
N LEU A 328 -6.00 4.64 -24.02
CA LEU A 328 -5.74 3.77 -25.17
C LEU A 328 -6.83 2.69 -25.35
N THR A 329 -7.34 2.15 -24.25
CA THR A 329 -8.43 1.15 -24.29
C THR A 329 -9.73 1.76 -24.80
N LEU A 330 -10.00 3.02 -24.46
CA LEU A 330 -11.23 3.73 -24.84
C LEU A 330 -11.17 4.27 -26.28
N THR A 331 -10.03 4.82 -26.69
CA THR A 331 -9.88 5.56 -27.95
C THR A 331 -9.24 4.74 -29.07
N GLY A 332 -8.56 3.65 -28.72
CA GLY A 332 -7.73 2.87 -29.64
C GLY A 332 -6.48 3.63 -30.12
N ARG A 333 -6.14 4.78 -29.52
CA ARG A 333 -5.01 5.63 -29.89
C ARG A 333 -4.17 5.99 -28.67
N HIS A 334 -2.88 6.22 -28.87
CA HIS A 334 -2.03 6.76 -27.80
C HIS A 334 -2.29 8.26 -27.67
N ALA A 335 -2.71 8.71 -26.49
CA ALA A 335 -2.81 10.13 -26.19
C ALA A 335 -1.43 10.81 -26.22
N SER A 336 -1.41 12.08 -26.64
CA SER A 336 -0.21 12.93 -26.56
C SER A 336 0.27 13.04 -25.10
N PRO A 337 1.58 13.14 -24.84
CA PRO A 337 2.10 13.38 -23.48
C PRO A 337 1.47 14.58 -22.77
N ASP A 338 1.05 15.61 -23.53
CA ASP A 338 0.43 16.84 -23.00
C ASP A 338 -1.07 16.72 -22.72
N HIS A 339 -1.68 15.58 -23.06
CA HIS A 339 -3.12 15.37 -22.93
C HIS A 339 -3.57 15.25 -21.46
N PHE A 340 -2.67 14.79 -20.59
CA PHE A 340 -2.97 14.52 -19.19
C PHE A 340 -2.33 15.55 -18.27
N ALA A 341 -3.08 15.99 -17.26
CA ALA A 341 -2.55 16.89 -16.25
C ALA A 341 -1.36 16.23 -15.52
N LEU A 342 -0.25 16.96 -15.41
CA LEU A 342 0.93 16.52 -14.66
C LEU A 342 0.56 16.28 -13.18
N GLY A 343 0.70 15.02 -12.75
CA GLY A 343 0.63 14.60 -11.35
C GLY A 343 1.94 14.82 -10.61
#